data_AF-A0A091UZ19-F1
#
_entry.id   AF-A0A091UZ19-F1
#
_cell.length_a   1.000
_cell.length_b   1.000
_cell.length_c   1.000
_cell.angle_alpha   90.00
_cell.angle_beta   90.00
_cell.angle_gamma   90.00
#
_symmetry.space_group_name_H-M   'P 1'
#
loop_
_entity.id
_entity.type
_entity.pdbx_description
1 polymer ?
#
loop_
_entity_poly.entity_id
_entity_poly.type
_entity_poly.pdbx_seq_one_letter_code
_entity_poly.pdbx_strand_id
1 'polypeptide(L)'
;REGPFPLILLPQFGGYWIEGTNHQLSGAPESPPTPAPSTRARLEGNHTAKIYRKHFLGKEHFNYYSLDPALGHLVFSLKYDEQEHLHLLLRTRARTLHDVVPISCLAEFPNVVQMAKLVCEDVNVDRFYPVLYPKVN
;
A
#
# COMPACT_ATOMS: atom_id res chain seq x y z
N ARG A 1 -8.17 -11.44 -21.61
CA ARG A 1 -8.22 -11.80 -20.17
C ARG A 1 -9.63 -11.53 -19.72
N GLU A 2 -10.43 -12.59 -19.66
CA GLU A 2 -11.87 -12.52 -19.40
C GLU A 2 -12.17 -12.61 -17.91
N GLY A 3 -13.06 -11.74 -17.46
CA GLY A 3 -13.94 -11.89 -16.30
C GLY A 3 -13.31 -12.01 -14.90
N PRO A 4 -13.99 -11.57 -13.84
CA PRO A 4 -13.55 -11.87 -12.48
C PRO A 4 -13.64 -13.39 -12.27
N PHE A 5 -12.54 -13.98 -11.81
CA PHE A 5 -12.50 -15.38 -11.40
C PHE A 5 -13.53 -15.65 -10.30
N PRO A 6 -14.15 -16.85 -10.27
CA PRO A 6 -15.15 -17.17 -9.26
C PRO A 6 -14.54 -17.03 -7.86
N LEU A 7 -15.22 -16.30 -6.99
CA LEU A 7 -14.80 -16.09 -5.59
C LEU A 7 -14.85 -17.39 -4.77
N ILE A 8 -15.56 -18.40 -5.25
CA ILE A 8 -15.73 -19.70 -4.62
C ILE A 8 -15.40 -20.77 -5.64
N LEU A 9 -14.39 -21.58 -5.32
CA LEU A 9 -14.07 -22.79 -6.08
C LEU A 9 -14.83 -23.96 -5.47
N LEU A 10 -15.66 -24.63 -6.27
CA LEU A 10 -16.31 -25.87 -5.87
C LEU A 10 -15.24 -26.98 -5.77
N PRO A 11 -15.18 -27.74 -4.66
CA PRO A 11 -14.31 -28.89 -4.59
C PRO A 11 -14.74 -29.94 -5.61
N GLN A 12 -13.76 -30.52 -6.30
CA GLN A 12 -13.95 -31.45 -7.44
C GLN A 12 -14.77 -32.70 -7.08
N PHE A 13 -14.85 -33.03 -5.79
CA PHE A 13 -15.55 -34.20 -5.26
C PHE A 13 -16.76 -33.85 -4.38
N GLY A 14 -17.21 -32.59 -4.40
CA GLY A 14 -18.45 -32.16 -3.76
C GLY A 14 -18.37 -32.03 -2.23
N GLY A 15 -18.66 -30.83 -1.74
CA GLY A 15 -18.92 -30.57 -0.33
C GLY A 15 -18.05 -29.49 0.29
N TYR A 16 -18.68 -28.56 1.01
CA TYR A 16 -18.00 -27.69 1.96
C TYR A 16 -17.95 -28.41 3.31
N TRP A 17 -16.95 -28.14 4.14
CA TRP A 17 -16.99 -28.58 5.53
C TRP A 17 -18.12 -27.81 6.23
N ILE A 18 -19.27 -28.46 6.38
CA ILE A 18 -20.39 -27.94 7.16
C ILE A 18 -20.18 -28.45 8.58
N GLU A 19 -19.80 -27.56 9.48
CA GLU A 19 -19.79 -27.84 10.92
C GLU A 19 -21.23 -28.22 11.31
N GLY A 20 -21.44 -29.44 11.78
CA GLY A 20 -22.77 -30.05 11.91
C GLY A 20 -23.67 -29.25 12.85
N THR A 21 -24.66 -28.55 12.30
CA THR A 21 -25.75 -27.94 13.06
C THR A 21 -26.76 -29.01 13.46
N ASN A 22 -26.50 -29.70 14.58
CA ASN A 22 -27.53 -30.43 15.32
C ASN A 22 -28.50 -29.44 15.99
N HIS A 23 -29.23 -28.68 15.19
CA HIS A 23 -30.31 -27.83 15.67
C HIS A 23 -31.58 -28.26 14.94
N GLN A 24 -32.52 -28.83 15.70
CA GLN A 24 -33.85 -29.17 15.22
C GLN A 24 -34.47 -27.95 14.55
N LEU A 25 -34.80 -28.08 13.27
CA LEU A 25 -35.52 -27.08 12.49
C LEU A 25 -36.95 -26.99 13.02
N SER A 26 -37.24 -26.00 13.85
CA SER A 26 -38.59 -25.53 14.12
C SER A 26 -38.62 -24.02 13.97
N GLY A 27 -39.24 -23.55 12.89
CA GLY A 27 -39.43 -22.13 12.61
C GLY A 27 -39.19 -21.79 11.14
N ALA A 28 -40.15 -21.08 10.56
CA ALA A 28 -40.21 -20.64 9.16
C ALA A 28 -38.90 -20.03 8.61
N PRO A 29 -38.70 -19.99 7.27
CA PRO A 29 -37.50 -19.40 6.69
C PRO A 29 -37.48 -17.90 6.98
N GLU A 30 -36.72 -17.49 8.00
CA GLU A 30 -36.33 -16.09 8.14
C GLU A 30 -35.47 -15.72 6.94
N SER A 31 -35.86 -14.66 6.25
CA SER A 31 -35.06 -14.05 5.19
C SER A 31 -33.63 -13.83 5.69
N PRO A 32 -32.59 -14.11 4.88
CA PRO A 32 -31.22 -13.90 5.30
C PRO A 32 -31.07 -12.44 5.76
N PRO A 33 -30.45 -12.18 6.94
CA PRO A 33 -30.25 -10.83 7.40
C PRO A 33 -29.47 -10.06 6.35
N THR A 34 -30.07 -9.02 5.80
CA THR A 34 -29.44 -8.10 4.86
C THR A 34 -28.12 -7.65 5.48
N PRO A 35 -26.94 -7.94 4.88
CA PRO A 35 -25.68 -7.56 5.49
C PRO A 35 -25.66 -6.04 5.62
N ALA A 36 -25.56 -5.56 6.86
CA ALA A 36 -25.51 -4.13 7.17
C ALA A 36 -24.41 -3.47 6.32
N PRO A 37 -24.70 -2.37 5.60
CA PRO A 37 -23.76 -1.78 4.67
C PRO A 37 -22.76 -0.90 5.42
N SER A 38 -21.90 -1.46 6.29
CA SER A 38 -20.81 -0.66 6.88
C SER A 38 -19.70 -1.40 7.61
N THR A 39 -19.83 -2.68 7.97
CA THR A 39 -18.72 -3.41 8.59
C THR A 39 -17.79 -3.95 7.50
N ARG A 40 -17.08 -3.05 6.81
CA ARG A 40 -15.85 -3.44 6.12
C ARG A 40 -14.92 -4.02 7.18
N ALA A 41 -14.80 -5.34 7.21
CA ALA A 41 -13.82 -6.03 8.04
C ALA A 41 -12.45 -5.41 7.75
N ARG A 42 -11.93 -4.62 8.69
CA ARG A 42 -10.60 -4.02 8.57
C ARG A 42 -9.60 -5.10 8.98
N LEU A 43 -9.10 -5.83 7.98
CA LEU A 43 -7.98 -6.73 8.17
C LEU A 43 -6.79 -5.90 8.68
N GLU A 44 -6.31 -6.20 9.88
CA GLU A 44 -5.08 -5.59 10.41
C GLU A 44 -3.90 -6.05 9.57
N GLY A 45 -3.47 -5.18 8.67
CA GLY A 45 -2.31 -5.37 7.82
C GLY A 45 -1.55 -4.05 7.75
N ASN A 46 -0.24 -4.13 7.53
CA ASN A 46 0.61 -2.95 7.43
C ASN A 46 0.04 -1.98 6.38
N HIS A 47 -0.58 -0.89 6.83
CA HIS A 47 -1.29 0.05 5.97
C HIS A 47 -0.35 0.67 4.93
N THR A 48 0.92 0.84 5.30
CA THR A 48 2.00 1.36 4.45
C THR A 48 2.23 0.49 3.22
N ALA A 49 1.98 -0.82 3.29
CA ALA A 49 2.10 -1.73 2.14
C ALA A 49 1.09 -1.43 1.03
N LYS A 50 -0.02 -0.74 1.34
CA LYS A 50 -1.05 -0.35 0.36
C LYS A 50 -0.79 1.02 -0.26
N ILE A 51 0.05 1.85 0.35
CA ILE A 51 0.28 3.24 -0.06
C ILE A 51 0.82 3.30 -1.48
N TYR A 52 1.85 2.51 -1.81
CA TYR A 52 2.43 2.51 -3.16
C TYR A 52 1.38 2.21 -4.22
N ARG A 53 0.54 1.19 -3.99
CA ARG A 53 -0.54 0.82 -4.92
C ARG A 53 -1.58 1.92 -5.10
N LYS A 54 -1.90 2.65 -4.02
CA LYS A 54 -2.93 3.70 -4.04
C LYS A 54 -2.42 4.99 -4.68
N HIS A 55 -1.19 5.38 -4.39
CA HIS A 55 -0.67 6.72 -4.71
C HIS A 55 0.32 6.73 -5.88
N PHE A 56 1.10 5.67 -6.10
CA PHE A 56 2.24 5.65 -7.04
C PHE A 56 2.03 4.72 -8.25
N LEU A 57 1.55 3.49 -8.03
CA LEU A 57 1.43 2.47 -9.08
C LEU A 57 0.55 2.96 -10.24
N GLY A 58 1.08 2.87 -11.47
CA GLY A 58 0.36 3.29 -12.69
C GLY A 58 0.15 4.80 -12.81
N LYS A 59 0.82 5.60 -11.98
CA LYS A 59 0.80 7.07 -12.01
C LYS A 59 2.22 7.59 -12.19
N GLU A 60 2.36 8.81 -12.66
CA GLU A 60 3.67 9.45 -12.76
C GLU A 60 4.28 9.62 -11.35
N HIS A 61 5.51 9.13 -11.20
CA HIS A 61 6.31 9.23 -9.98
C HIS A 61 7.78 8.91 -10.31
N PHE A 62 8.68 9.30 -9.42
CA PHE A 62 10.10 8.97 -9.54
C PHE A 62 10.52 8.00 -8.46
N ASN A 63 11.35 7.03 -8.84
CA ASN A 63 11.97 6.08 -7.94
C ASN A 63 13.47 6.33 -7.89
N TYR A 64 14.02 6.25 -6.68
CA TYR A 64 15.42 6.41 -6.40
C TYR A 64 15.91 5.27 -5.51
N TYR A 65 17.21 5.01 -5.56
CA TYR A 65 17.86 4.12 -4.62
C TYR A 65 19.14 4.77 -4.08
N SER A 66 19.54 4.34 -2.89
CA SER A 66 20.85 4.66 -2.31
C SER A 66 21.27 3.56 -1.33
N LEU A 67 22.49 3.67 -0.83
CA LEU A 67 23.03 2.79 0.20
C LEU A 67 23.49 3.65 1.37
N ASP A 68 22.76 3.54 2.47
CA ASP A 68 23.09 4.21 3.73
C ASP A 68 23.99 3.31 4.58
N PRO A 69 25.08 3.83 5.17
CA PRO A 69 25.98 3.04 6.01
C PRO A 69 25.32 2.41 7.24
N ALA A 70 24.30 3.06 7.81
CA ALA A 70 23.60 2.62 9.01
C ALA A 70 22.27 1.91 8.68
N LEU A 71 21.48 2.46 7.74
CA LEU A 71 20.15 1.96 7.40
C LEU A 71 20.17 0.90 6.29
N GLY A 72 21.30 0.74 5.59
CA GLY A 72 21.47 -0.19 4.48
C GLY A 72 20.81 0.30 3.19
N HIS A 73 20.22 -0.62 2.43
CA HIS A 73 19.58 -0.28 1.15
C HIS A 73 18.36 0.61 1.35
N LEU A 74 18.34 1.74 0.64
CA LEU A 74 17.23 2.67 0.59
C LEU A 74 16.56 2.60 -0.78
N VAL A 75 15.24 2.50 -0.79
CA VAL A 75 14.42 2.70 -1.99
C VAL A 75 13.43 3.81 -1.69
N PHE A 76 13.47 4.88 -2.48
CA PHE A 76 12.71 6.08 -2.23
C PHE A 76 11.82 6.42 -3.42
N SER A 77 10.52 6.50 -3.20
CA SER A 77 9.54 6.90 -4.21
C SER A 77 9.01 8.29 -3.88
N LEU A 78 9.05 9.20 -4.84
CA LEU A 78 8.48 10.54 -4.71
C LEU A 78 7.42 10.75 -5.79
N LYS A 79 6.34 11.44 -5.42
CA LYS A 79 5.30 11.80 -6.36
C LYS A 79 4.71 13.16 -6.03
N TYR A 80 4.55 13.96 -7.07
CA TYR A 80 3.74 15.17 -7.06
C TYR A 80 2.33 14.82 -7.54
N ASP A 81 1.29 15.30 -6.83
CA ASP A 81 -0.10 15.14 -7.25
C ASP A 81 -0.76 16.46 -7.62
N GLU A 82 -1.93 16.37 -8.25
CA GLU A 82 -2.72 17.51 -8.76
C GLU A 82 -3.23 18.45 -7.66
N GLN A 83 -3.14 18.04 -6.39
CA GLN A 83 -3.56 18.85 -5.24
C GLN A 83 -2.39 19.61 -4.62
N GLU A 84 -1.26 19.72 -5.32
CA GLU A 84 -0.03 20.34 -4.82
C GLU A 84 0.55 19.64 -3.59
N HIS A 85 0.35 18.32 -3.47
CA HIS A 85 0.99 17.51 -2.43
C HIS A 85 2.15 16.68 -2.97
N LEU A 86 3.22 16.66 -2.18
CA LEU A 86 4.38 15.81 -2.38
C LEU A 86 4.24 14.55 -1.50
N HIS A 87 3.97 13.41 -2.14
CA HIS A 87 3.96 12.10 -1.49
C HIS A 87 5.37 11.53 -1.47
N LEU A 88 5.85 11.20 -0.27
CA LEU A 88 7.18 10.68 -0.04
C LEU A 88 7.08 9.28 0.58
N LEU A 89 7.74 8.29 0.00
CA LEU A 89 7.72 6.92 0.49
C LEU A 89 9.14 6.35 0.54
N LEU A 90 9.72 6.23 1.73
CA LEU A 90 11.05 5.69 1.97
C LEU A 90 10.97 4.25 2.50
N ARG A 91 11.57 3.31 1.78
CA ARG A 91 11.74 1.92 2.21
C ARG A 91 13.17 1.69 2.64
N THR A 92 13.31 1.24 3.87
CA THR A 92 14.56 0.76 4.46
C THR A 92 14.45 -0.73 4.71
N ARG A 93 15.55 -1.38 5.14
CA ARG A 93 15.51 -2.80 5.56
C ARG A 93 14.56 -3.05 6.72
N ALA A 94 14.43 -2.11 7.66
CA ALA A 94 13.68 -2.30 8.90
C ALA A 94 12.23 -1.81 8.81
N ARG A 95 11.98 -0.74 8.04
CA ARG A 95 10.68 -0.05 8.01
C ARG A 95 10.42 0.62 6.67
N THR A 96 9.13 0.78 6.35
CA THR A 96 8.67 1.69 5.31
C THR A 96 8.04 2.91 5.98
N LEU A 97 8.49 4.10 5.59
CA LEU A 97 8.03 5.38 6.09
C LEU A 97 7.35 6.14 4.96
N HIS A 98 6.30 6.87 5.30
CA HIS A 98 5.52 7.63 4.34
C HIS A 98 5.12 8.97 4.95
N ASP A 99 5.22 10.02 4.16
CA ASP A 99 4.73 11.35 4.53
C ASP A 99 4.13 12.08 3.32
N VAL A 100 3.26 13.06 3.60
CA VAL A 100 2.61 13.89 2.58
C VAL A 100 2.82 15.36 2.94
N VAL A 101 3.60 16.05 2.13
CA VAL A 101 4.00 17.44 2.38
C VAL A 101 3.28 18.36 1.38
N PRO A 102 2.46 19.33 1.82
CA PRO A 102 1.94 20.37 0.95
C PRO A 102 3.08 21.23 0.40
N ILE A 103 3.06 21.55 -0.89
CA ILE A 103 4.13 22.36 -1.50
C ILE A 103 4.17 23.78 -0.96
N SER A 104 3.05 24.29 -0.46
CA SER A 104 3.01 25.58 0.24
C SER A 104 3.90 25.63 1.50
N CYS A 105 4.29 24.48 2.05
CA CYS A 105 5.22 24.40 3.18
C CYS A 105 6.70 24.44 2.74
N LEU A 106 6.98 24.39 1.43
CA LEU A 106 8.33 24.40 0.87
C LEU A 106 8.67 25.81 0.37
N ALA A 107 9.65 26.46 1.00
CA ALA A 107 10.13 27.76 0.53
C ALA A 107 10.83 27.66 -0.84
N GLU A 108 11.54 26.55 -1.07
CA GLU A 108 12.16 26.16 -2.33
C GLU A 108 12.03 24.64 -2.48
N PHE A 109 12.07 24.12 -3.71
CA PHE A 109 12.01 22.67 -3.92
C PHE A 109 13.29 22.00 -3.41
N PRO A 110 13.19 21.16 -2.35
CA PRO A 110 14.35 20.48 -1.80
C PRO A 110 14.90 19.45 -2.80
N ASN A 111 16.19 19.18 -2.74
CA ASN A 111 16.76 18.06 -3.50
C ASN A 111 16.30 16.71 -2.91
N VAL A 112 16.55 15.62 -3.63
CA VAL A 112 16.08 14.27 -3.25
C VAL A 112 16.59 13.83 -1.88
N VAL A 113 17.82 14.20 -1.49
CA VAL A 113 18.37 13.87 -0.16
C VAL A 113 17.62 14.63 0.93
N GLN A 114 17.37 15.93 0.71
CA GLN A 114 16.58 16.75 1.63
C GLN A 114 15.15 16.22 1.75
N MET A 115 14.52 15.82 0.64
CA MET A 115 13.20 15.17 0.66
C MET A 115 13.19 13.87 1.46
N ALA A 116 14.22 13.02 1.33
CA ALA A 116 14.32 11.79 2.12
C ALA A 116 14.43 12.09 3.63
N LYS A 117 15.15 13.16 4.00
CA LYS A 117 15.29 13.61 5.40
C LYS A 117 14.00 14.15 6.01
N LEU A 118 13.09 14.70 5.20
CA LEU A 118 11.74 15.09 5.68
C LEU A 118 10.97 13.87 6.21
N VAL A 119 11.20 12.68 5.65
CA VAL A 119 10.54 11.44 6.07
C VAL A 119 11.32 10.70 7.16
N CYS A 120 12.66 10.78 7.11
CA CYS A 120 13.54 10.05 8.01
C CYS A 120 14.85 10.83 8.23
N GLU A 121 14.94 11.52 9.36
CA GLU A 121 16.12 12.33 9.71
C GLU A 121 17.42 11.51 9.79
N ASP A 122 17.32 10.21 10.12
CA ASP A 122 18.45 9.27 10.21
C ASP A 122 19.18 9.02 8.88
N VAL A 123 18.60 9.42 7.73
CA VAL A 123 19.20 9.19 6.41
C VAL A 123 20.48 10.00 6.26
N ASN A 124 21.59 9.30 6.05
CA ASN A 124 22.91 9.86 5.91
C ASN A 124 23.59 9.37 4.62
N VAL A 125 23.12 9.90 3.49
CA VAL A 125 23.68 9.65 2.15
C VAL A 125 23.99 10.96 1.44
N ASP A 126 25.06 10.96 0.64
CA ASP A 126 25.44 12.15 -0.16
C ASP A 126 24.51 12.36 -1.36
N ARG A 127 23.99 11.25 -1.92
CA ARG A 127 23.14 11.29 -3.11
C ARG A 127 22.22 10.07 -3.21
N PHE A 128 21.20 10.26 -4.02
CA PHE A 128 20.32 9.20 -4.52
C PHE A 128 20.55 9.02 -6.03
N TYR A 129 20.32 7.81 -6.52
CA TYR A 129 20.43 7.46 -7.93
C TYR A 129 19.04 7.17 -8.51
N PRO A 130 18.69 7.72 -9.68
CA PRO A 130 17.39 7.47 -10.29
C PRO A 130 17.28 6.01 -10.76
N VAL A 131 16.12 5.42 -10.56
CA VAL A 131 15.78 4.09 -11.08
C VAL A 131 15.25 4.26 -12.50
N LEU A 132 16.02 3.81 -13.49
CA LEU A 132 15.70 3.99 -14.92
C LEU A 132 15.14 2.72 -15.58
N TYR A 133 14.94 1.64 -14.82
CA TYR A 133 14.47 0.37 -15.38
C TYR A 133 12.96 0.45 -15.72
N PRO A 134 12.54 0.32 -16.99
CA PRO A 134 11.15 0.64 -17.37
C PRO A 134 10.07 -0.23 -16.72
N LYS A 135 10.40 -1.41 -16.17
CA LYS A 135 9.41 -2.29 -15.53
C LYS A 135 9.16 -2.00 -14.05
N VAL A 136 9.75 -0.94 -13.49
CA VAL A 136 9.60 -0.60 -12.06
C VAL A 136 8.37 0.24 -11.72
N ASN A 137 7.70 0.81 -12.73
CA ASN A 137 6.57 1.73 -12.57
C ASN A 137 5.23 1.07 -12.93
#